data_AF-A0A2W7AX49-F1
#
_entry.id   AF-A0A2W7AX49-F1
#
_cell.length_a   1.000
_cell.length_b   1.000
_cell.length_c   1.000
_cell.angle_alpha   90.00
_cell.angle_beta   90.00
_cell.angle_gamma   90.00
#
_symmetry.space_group_name_H-M   'P 1'
#
loop_
_entity.id
_entity.type
_entity.pdbx_description
1 polymer ?
#
loop_
_entity_poly.entity_id
_entity_poly.type
_entity_poly.pdbx_seq_one_letter_code
_entity_poly.pdbx_strand_id
1 'polypeptide(L)'
;MRSQLRQSPSPPTAGFAILEILIATVLLTATFSMAAMLSMVSSRSMISSEGRSNQQSLIDSDLAAIQNLAETFTWCSGAGGFTTCTIGVAARSENYYFPTTTAGITAFETACNNTASDTLNTALVTAINARPALAGITRTLATDDIATNRLRINYAGANANRLVVFTPTVAAWCP
;
A
#
# COMPACT_ATOMS: atom_id res chain seq x y z
N MET A 1 41.57 -6.31 89.25
CA MET A 1 40.70 -6.84 88.16
C MET A 1 39.27 -6.73 88.65
N ARG A 2 38.31 -6.00 88.08
CA ARG A 2 38.00 -5.62 86.70
C ARG A 2 37.32 -4.24 86.70
N SER A 3 37.75 -3.35 85.80
CA SER A 3 37.05 -2.12 85.43
C SER A 3 35.98 -2.46 84.38
N GLN A 4 34.73 -2.07 84.60
CA GLN A 4 33.62 -2.21 83.65
C GLN A 4 33.32 -0.81 83.09
N LEU A 5 33.81 -0.53 81.89
CA LEU A 5 33.48 0.66 81.12
C LEU A 5 32.05 0.54 80.59
N ARG A 6 31.16 1.44 81.04
CA ARG A 6 29.83 1.64 80.45
C ARG A 6 29.99 2.24 79.05
N GLN A 7 29.57 1.50 78.03
CA GLN A 7 29.36 2.05 76.69
C GLN A 7 28.14 2.97 76.70
N SER A 8 28.33 4.21 76.26
CA SER A 8 27.25 5.16 76.02
C SER A 8 26.63 4.86 74.64
N PRO A 9 25.30 4.76 74.48
CA PRO A 9 24.68 4.61 73.17
C PRO A 9 24.78 5.92 72.39
N SER A 10 25.28 5.86 71.17
CA SER A 10 25.25 6.99 70.22
C SER A 10 23.80 7.28 69.81
N PRO A 11 23.36 8.55 69.73
CA PRO A 11 22.01 8.88 69.27
C PRO A 11 21.86 8.49 67.78
N PRO A 12 20.67 8.04 67.35
CA PRO A 12 20.41 7.75 65.94
C PRO A 12 20.48 9.05 65.13
N THR A 13 21.27 9.03 64.06
CA THR A 13 21.46 10.12 63.10
C THR A 13 20.16 10.34 62.31
N ALA A 14 19.18 11.04 62.90
CA ALA A 14 17.85 11.29 62.32
C ALA A 14 17.84 12.28 61.12
N GLY A 15 19.01 12.75 60.67
CA GLY A 15 19.13 13.77 59.61
C GLY A 15 19.19 13.24 58.18
N PHE A 16 19.53 11.96 57.95
CA PHE A 16 19.71 11.41 56.60
C PHE A 16 18.45 10.78 55.98
N ALA A 17 17.49 10.34 56.80
CA ALA A 17 16.30 9.63 56.33
C ALA A 17 15.30 10.53 55.57
N ILE A 18 15.17 11.80 55.94
CA ILE A 18 14.24 12.72 55.28
C ILE A 18 14.73 13.08 53.87
N LEU A 19 16.05 13.27 53.73
CA LEU A 19 16.67 13.58 52.44
C LEU A 19 16.58 12.41 51.47
N GLU A 20 16.81 11.18 51.94
CA GLU A 20 16.67 9.96 51.12
C GLU A 20 15.24 9.77 50.60
N ILE A 21 14.23 9.99 51.44
CA ILE A 21 12.83 9.88 51.01
C ILE A 21 12.48 10.96 49.98
N LEU A 22 13.00 12.17 50.13
CA LEU A 22 12.76 13.27 49.19
C LEU A 22 13.44 13.01 47.84
N ILE A 23 14.68 12.49 47.84
CA ILE A 23 15.37 12.10 46.62
C ILE A 23 14.66 10.92 45.94
N ALA A 24 14.23 9.91 46.71
CA ALA A 24 13.51 8.75 46.18
C ALA A 24 12.18 9.16 45.51
N THR A 25 11.42 10.05 46.13
CA THR A 25 10.14 10.54 45.58
C THR A 25 10.33 11.40 44.32
N VAL A 26 11.38 12.23 44.26
CA VAL A 26 11.71 12.99 43.04
C VAL A 26 12.15 12.06 41.91
N LEU A 27 12.97 11.05 42.19
CA LEU A 27 13.35 10.04 41.19
C LEU A 27 12.15 9.22 40.71
N LEU A 28 11.25 8.85 41.63
CA LEU A 28 10.04 8.09 41.29
C LEU A 28 9.11 8.93 40.40
N THR A 29 8.86 10.19 40.76
CA THR A 29 8.00 11.07 39.95
C THR A 29 8.61 11.38 38.58
N ALA A 30 9.93 11.59 38.50
CA ALA A 30 10.63 11.79 37.23
C ALA A 30 10.54 10.55 36.31
N THR A 31 10.73 9.35 36.86
CA THR A 31 10.63 8.09 36.08
C THR A 31 9.20 7.82 35.61
N PHE A 32 8.18 8.04 36.45
CA PHE A 32 6.78 7.96 36.04
C PHE A 32 6.42 8.96 34.93
N SER A 33 6.93 10.19 35.03
CA SER A 33 6.72 11.23 34.01
C SER A 33 7.31 10.82 32.66
N MET A 34 8.54 10.31 32.65
CA MET A 34 9.19 9.81 31.44
C MET A 34 8.46 8.60 30.85
N ALA A 35 8.05 7.64 31.68
CA ALA A 35 7.31 6.46 31.21
C ALA A 35 5.95 6.83 30.58
N ALA A 36 5.25 7.82 31.14
CA ALA A 36 3.99 8.32 30.59
C ALA A 36 4.20 9.00 29.23
N MET A 37 5.24 9.83 29.09
CA MET A 37 5.60 10.46 27.81
C MET A 37 5.95 9.43 26.75
N LEU A 38 6.77 8.43 27.09
CA LEU A 38 7.14 7.34 26.19
C LEU A 38 5.91 6.56 25.72
N SER A 39 5.01 6.20 26.65
CA SER A 39 3.78 5.47 26.31
C SER A 39 2.86 6.26 25.37
N MET A 40 2.76 7.58 25.55
CA MET A 40 1.95 8.44 24.69
C MET A 40 2.55 8.56 23.27
N VAL A 41 3.87 8.71 23.17
CA VAL A 41 4.59 8.75 21.88
C VAL A 41 4.50 7.40 21.17
N SER A 42 4.65 6.30 21.89
CA SER A 42 4.50 4.94 21.36
C SER A 42 3.09 4.70 20.83
N SER A 43 2.06 5.12 21.56
CA SER A 43 0.65 4.96 21.14
C SER A 43 0.36 5.72 19.84
N ARG A 44 0.81 6.98 19.74
CA ARG A 44 0.63 7.78 18.51
C ARG A 44 1.40 7.20 17.32
N SER A 45 2.60 6.70 17.58
CA SER A 45 3.43 6.05 16.56
C SER A 45 2.80 4.75 16.07
N MET A 46 2.21 3.97 16.98
CA MET A 46 1.51 2.72 16.67
C MET A 46 0.26 2.97 15.82
N ILE A 47 -0.58 3.93 16.19
CA ILE A 47 -1.79 4.30 15.41
C ILE A 47 -1.42 4.79 14.00
N SER A 48 -0.38 5.62 13.88
CA SER A 48 0.13 6.09 12.58
C SER A 48 0.64 4.92 11.72
N SER A 49 1.34 3.96 12.36
CA SER A 49 1.85 2.76 11.70
C SER A 49 0.72 1.84 11.22
N GLU A 50 -0.31 1.63 12.03
CA GLU A 50 -1.50 0.85 11.68
C GLU A 50 -2.25 1.50 10.50
N GLY A 51 -2.44 2.82 10.53
CA GLY A 51 -3.06 3.55 9.43
C GLY A 51 -2.28 3.43 8.11
N ARG A 52 -0.96 3.49 8.15
CA ARG A 52 -0.08 3.23 6.99
C ARG A 52 -0.20 1.79 6.50
N SER A 53 -0.11 0.82 7.41
CA SER A 53 -0.17 -0.61 7.08
C SER A 53 -1.49 -0.98 6.42
N ASN A 54 -2.62 -0.50 6.95
CA ASN A 54 -3.94 -0.74 6.38
C ASN A 54 -4.06 -0.14 4.97
N GLN A 55 -3.61 1.11 4.77
CA GLN A 55 -3.64 1.72 3.44
C GLN A 55 -2.77 0.96 2.43
N GLN A 56 -1.59 0.49 2.83
CA GLN A 56 -0.75 -0.32 1.95
C GLN A 56 -1.39 -1.67 1.61
N SER A 57 -2.01 -2.34 2.59
CA SER A 57 -2.74 -3.59 2.37
C SER A 57 -3.90 -3.42 1.39
N LEU A 58 -4.66 -2.32 1.48
CA LEU A 58 -5.72 -2.00 0.52
C LEU A 58 -5.18 -1.80 -0.89
N ILE A 59 -4.04 -1.10 -1.03
CA ILE A 59 -3.38 -0.91 -2.32
C ILE A 59 -2.91 -2.24 -2.90
N ASP A 60 -2.29 -3.11 -2.08
CA ASP A 60 -1.83 -4.42 -2.54
C ASP A 60 -2.99 -5.31 -3.00
N SER A 61 -4.11 -5.30 -2.25
CA SER A 61 -5.30 -6.06 -2.63
C SER A 61 -5.92 -5.55 -3.93
N ASP A 62 -5.99 -4.23 -4.14
CA ASP A 62 -6.51 -3.67 -5.39
C ASP A 62 -5.55 -3.93 -6.56
N LEU A 63 -4.24 -3.83 -6.32
CA LEU A 63 -3.23 -4.10 -7.34
C LEU A 63 -3.26 -5.55 -7.80
N ALA A 64 -3.39 -6.52 -6.88
CA ALA A 64 -3.53 -7.93 -7.23
C ALA A 64 -4.77 -8.18 -8.11
N ALA A 65 -5.87 -7.51 -7.80
CA ALA A 65 -7.09 -7.63 -8.57
C ALA A 65 -7.01 -6.92 -9.93
N ILE A 66 -6.27 -5.82 -10.04
CA ILE A 66 -5.97 -5.17 -11.32
C ILE A 66 -5.04 -6.03 -12.18
N GLN A 67 -4.03 -6.67 -11.58
CA GLN A 67 -3.14 -7.60 -12.28
C GLN A 67 -3.92 -8.76 -12.86
N ASN A 68 -4.79 -9.39 -12.07
CA ASN A 68 -5.67 -10.44 -12.56
C ASN A 68 -6.57 -9.97 -13.71
N LEU A 69 -7.10 -8.74 -13.61
CA LEU A 69 -7.92 -8.13 -14.65
C LEU A 69 -7.11 -7.88 -15.93
N ALA A 70 -5.85 -7.45 -15.82
CA ALA A 70 -4.94 -7.24 -16.94
C ALA A 70 -4.49 -8.56 -17.60
N GLU A 71 -4.34 -9.64 -16.82
CA GLU A 71 -4.05 -10.98 -17.33
C GLU A 71 -5.24 -11.60 -18.06
N THR A 72 -6.45 -11.36 -17.57
CA THR A 72 -7.71 -11.83 -18.19
C THR A 72 -8.26 -10.88 -19.24
N PHE A 73 -7.52 -9.82 -19.58
CA PHE A 73 -7.88 -8.88 -20.63
C PHE A 73 -7.45 -9.43 -21.99
N THR A 74 -8.44 -9.71 -22.83
CA THR A 74 -8.30 -10.43 -24.11
C THR A 74 -8.82 -9.59 -25.27
N TRP A 75 -8.35 -9.86 -26.49
CA TRP A 75 -8.96 -9.38 -27.73
C TRP A 75 -10.07 -10.34 -28.13
N CYS A 76 -11.33 -9.93 -27.98
CA CYS A 76 -12.45 -10.86 -28.09
C CYS A 76 -12.65 -11.34 -29.51
N SER A 77 -12.35 -12.62 -29.72
CA SER A 77 -12.51 -13.29 -31.00
C SER A 77 -13.97 -13.21 -31.45
N GLY A 78 -14.26 -12.38 -32.45
CA GLY A 78 -15.46 -12.50 -33.27
C GLY A 78 -16.55 -11.42 -33.15
N ALA A 79 -16.43 -10.39 -32.31
CA ALA A 79 -17.55 -9.44 -32.09
C ALA A 79 -17.24 -7.94 -32.22
N GLY A 80 -16.07 -7.54 -32.74
CA GLY A 80 -15.88 -6.16 -33.22
C GLY A 80 -15.04 -5.22 -32.33
N GLY A 81 -13.97 -5.72 -31.72
CA GLY A 81 -12.95 -4.87 -31.07
C GLY A 81 -12.91 -4.97 -29.55
N PHE A 82 -12.16 -4.06 -28.90
CA PHE A 82 -11.91 -4.06 -27.45
C PHE A 82 -13.11 -3.69 -26.60
N THR A 83 -14.10 -3.00 -27.16
CA THR A 83 -15.27 -2.45 -26.46
C THR A 83 -16.33 -3.49 -26.09
N THR A 84 -16.39 -4.62 -26.81
CA THR A 84 -17.36 -5.71 -26.55
C THR A 84 -16.79 -6.81 -25.67
N CYS A 85 -15.58 -6.62 -25.15
CA CYS A 85 -14.89 -7.66 -24.42
C CYS A 85 -15.45 -7.90 -23.03
N THR A 86 -15.83 -9.16 -22.78
CA THR A 86 -16.13 -9.60 -21.42
C THR A 86 -14.81 -9.83 -20.69
N ILE A 87 -14.47 -8.90 -19.81
CA ILE A 87 -13.25 -8.93 -19.00
C ILE A 87 -13.44 -9.99 -17.89
N GLY A 88 -12.40 -10.79 -17.63
CA GLY A 88 -12.44 -11.84 -16.59
C GLY A 88 -12.79 -13.24 -17.07
N VAL A 89 -12.79 -13.48 -18.39
CA VAL A 89 -12.84 -14.84 -18.94
C VAL A 89 -11.41 -15.40 -18.94
N ALA A 90 -11.19 -16.54 -18.30
CA ALA A 90 -9.88 -17.19 -18.31
C ALA A 90 -9.45 -17.47 -19.76
N ALA A 91 -8.32 -16.90 -20.18
CA ALA A 91 -7.78 -17.15 -21.51
C ALA A 91 -7.41 -18.62 -21.65
N ARG A 92 -8.01 -19.31 -22.63
CA ARG A 92 -7.79 -20.75 -22.87
C ARG A 92 -6.88 -21.05 -24.06
N SER A 93 -6.58 -20.06 -24.91
CA SER A 93 -5.70 -20.19 -26.08
C SER A 93 -5.16 -18.84 -26.56
N GLU A 94 -4.11 -18.84 -27.38
CA GLU A 94 -3.50 -17.63 -27.98
C GLU A 94 -4.50 -16.79 -28.79
N ASN A 95 -5.47 -17.42 -29.43
CA ASN A 95 -6.55 -16.76 -30.18
C ASN A 95 -7.44 -15.83 -29.32
N TYR A 96 -7.31 -15.85 -28.00
CA TYR A 96 -7.95 -14.88 -27.11
C TYR A 96 -7.17 -13.58 -27.02
N TYR A 97 -5.86 -13.58 -27.25
CA TYR A 97 -5.06 -12.35 -27.18
C TYR A 97 -4.84 -11.72 -28.55
N PHE A 98 -4.89 -12.54 -29.61
CA PHE A 98 -4.66 -12.08 -30.98
C PHE A 98 -5.76 -12.57 -31.94
N PRO A 99 -6.28 -11.70 -32.84
CA PRO A 99 -7.25 -12.10 -33.86
C PRO A 99 -6.70 -13.12 -34.84
N THR A 100 -7.58 -14.02 -35.30
CA THR A 100 -7.27 -14.97 -36.39
C THR A 100 -7.83 -14.52 -37.75
N THR A 101 -8.72 -13.53 -37.78
CA THR A 101 -9.30 -13.00 -39.03
C THR A 101 -8.48 -11.81 -39.54
N THR A 102 -8.34 -11.67 -40.86
CA THR A 102 -7.59 -10.56 -41.47
C THR A 102 -8.10 -9.19 -41.02
N ALA A 103 -9.42 -8.99 -41.00
CA ALA A 103 -10.02 -7.75 -40.51
C ALA A 103 -9.76 -7.50 -39.02
N GLY A 104 -9.74 -8.56 -38.21
CA GLY A 104 -9.38 -8.48 -36.80
C GLY A 104 -7.93 -8.05 -36.61
N ILE A 105 -7.00 -8.65 -37.36
CA ILE A 105 -5.57 -8.31 -37.31
C ILE A 105 -5.35 -6.83 -37.58
N THR A 106 -5.91 -6.30 -38.66
CA THR A 106 -5.80 -4.86 -38.99
C THR A 106 -6.36 -3.96 -37.88
N ALA A 107 -7.51 -4.33 -37.29
CA ALA A 107 -8.10 -3.55 -36.21
C ALA A 107 -7.25 -3.61 -34.92
N PHE A 108 -6.66 -4.78 -34.62
CA PHE A 108 -5.77 -4.97 -33.48
C PHE A 108 -4.49 -4.16 -33.64
N GLU A 109 -3.83 -4.23 -34.81
CA GLU A 109 -2.63 -3.45 -35.11
C GLU A 109 -2.91 -1.93 -35.06
N THR A 110 -4.09 -1.50 -35.52
CA THR A 110 -4.50 -0.09 -35.44
C THR A 110 -4.62 0.39 -33.99
N ALA A 111 -5.20 -0.44 -33.13
CA ALA A 111 -5.35 -0.13 -31.71
C ALA A 111 -4.03 -0.21 -30.92
N CYS A 112 -3.12 -1.11 -31.30
CA CYS A 112 -1.76 -1.16 -30.77
C CYS A 112 -0.97 0.12 -31.07
N ASN A 113 -1.14 0.67 -32.28
CA ASN A 113 -0.42 1.84 -32.77
C ASN A 113 -1.07 3.19 -32.39
N ASN A 114 -2.11 3.19 -31.55
CA ASN A 114 -2.73 4.39 -30.97
C ASN A 114 -3.15 5.48 -31.99
N THR A 115 -3.70 5.09 -33.14
CA THR A 115 -4.21 6.05 -34.14
C THR A 115 -5.73 6.23 -34.13
N ALA A 116 -6.46 5.50 -33.26
CA ALA A 116 -7.92 5.49 -33.21
C ALA A 116 -8.48 5.94 -31.84
N SER A 117 -9.77 6.28 -31.83
CA SER A 117 -10.56 6.64 -30.63
C SER A 117 -10.73 5.48 -29.63
N ASP A 118 -10.43 4.25 -30.05
CA ASP A 118 -10.51 3.02 -29.26
C ASP A 118 -9.09 2.44 -29.13
N THR A 119 -8.40 2.80 -28.06
CA THR A 119 -7.04 2.30 -27.78
C THR A 119 -7.13 0.88 -27.22
N LEU A 120 -6.08 0.07 -27.43
CA LEU A 120 -5.93 -1.26 -26.84
C LEU A 120 -6.31 -1.29 -25.34
N ASN A 121 -5.95 -0.22 -24.63
CA ASN A 121 -6.14 -0.09 -23.19
C ASN A 121 -7.47 0.55 -22.76
N THR A 122 -8.29 1.09 -23.68
CA THR A 122 -9.50 1.86 -23.31
C THR A 122 -10.47 1.05 -22.45
N ALA A 123 -10.77 -0.18 -22.86
CA ALA A 123 -11.67 -1.06 -22.13
C ALA A 123 -11.08 -1.49 -20.78
N LEU A 124 -9.77 -1.78 -20.74
CA LEU A 124 -9.05 -2.11 -19.52
C LEU A 124 -9.08 -0.95 -18.52
N VAL A 125 -8.77 0.27 -18.96
CA VAL A 125 -8.79 1.48 -18.13
C VAL A 125 -10.21 1.76 -17.61
N THR A 126 -11.23 1.59 -18.46
CA THR A 126 -12.64 1.72 -18.06
C THR A 126 -12.99 0.72 -16.96
N ALA A 127 -12.59 -0.54 -17.11
CA ALA A 127 -12.87 -1.59 -16.13
C ALA A 127 -12.13 -1.35 -14.81
N ILE A 128 -10.89 -0.87 -14.84
CA ILE A 128 -10.16 -0.49 -13.63
C ILE A 128 -10.86 0.69 -12.95
N ASN A 129 -11.28 1.71 -13.69
CA ASN A 129 -11.98 2.87 -13.14
C ASN A 129 -13.37 2.53 -12.57
N ALA A 130 -14.03 1.48 -13.08
CA ALA A 130 -15.30 0.99 -12.54
C ALA A 130 -15.14 0.21 -11.22
N ARG A 131 -13.92 -0.17 -10.82
CA ARG A 131 -13.68 -0.86 -9.55
C ARG A 131 -14.01 0.05 -8.36
N PRO A 132 -14.49 -0.50 -7.23
CA PRO A 132 -14.79 0.28 -6.04
C PRO A 132 -13.62 1.16 -5.60
N ALA A 133 -13.95 2.37 -5.11
CA ALA A 133 -12.96 3.28 -4.56
C ALA A 133 -12.37 2.71 -3.26
N LEU A 134 -11.06 2.92 -3.06
CA LEU A 134 -10.37 2.55 -1.84
C LEU A 134 -10.59 3.63 -0.77
N ALA A 135 -10.89 3.21 0.46
CA ALA A 135 -11.16 4.16 1.54
C ALA A 135 -9.92 5.02 1.83
N GLY A 136 -10.03 6.34 1.63
CA GLY A 136 -8.96 7.30 1.92
C GLY A 136 -7.76 7.26 0.95
N ILE A 137 -7.90 6.58 -0.20
CA ILE A 137 -6.86 6.47 -1.22
C ILE A 137 -7.48 6.79 -2.59
N THR A 138 -6.94 7.79 -3.26
CA THR A 138 -7.28 8.15 -4.63
C THR A 138 -6.42 7.33 -5.59
N ARG A 139 -7.06 6.64 -6.52
CA ARG A 139 -6.41 5.94 -7.63
C ARG A 139 -6.56 6.76 -8.90
N THR A 140 -5.45 7.08 -9.57
CA THR A 140 -5.46 7.70 -10.90
C THR A 140 -4.74 6.81 -11.91
N LEU A 141 -5.29 6.72 -13.12
CA LEU A 141 -4.72 5.95 -14.22
C LEU A 141 -4.29 6.87 -15.35
N ALA A 142 -3.14 6.57 -15.93
CA ALA A 142 -2.65 7.23 -17.13
C ALA A 142 -1.92 6.22 -18.01
N THR A 143 -1.98 6.42 -19.33
CA THR A 143 -1.03 5.79 -20.23
C THR A 143 0.34 6.39 -19.98
N ASP A 144 1.31 5.55 -19.63
CA ASP A 144 2.69 5.95 -19.36
C ASP A 144 3.50 6.04 -20.65
N ASP A 145 3.32 5.05 -21.53
CA ASP A 145 3.95 4.99 -22.83
C ASP A 145 3.00 4.34 -23.84
N ILE A 146 2.71 5.09 -24.90
CA ILE A 146 1.82 4.72 -26.00
C ILE A 146 2.46 3.64 -26.87
N ALA A 147 3.78 3.69 -27.10
CA ALA A 147 4.47 2.75 -27.98
C ALA A 147 4.48 1.33 -27.40
N THR A 148 4.60 1.22 -26.07
CA THR A 148 4.61 -0.06 -25.35
C THR A 148 3.27 -0.41 -24.71
N ASN A 149 2.22 0.39 -24.98
CA ASN A 149 0.90 0.29 -24.36
C ASN A 149 0.97 0.13 -22.83
N ARG A 150 1.95 0.81 -22.21
CA ARG A 150 2.24 0.71 -20.79
C ARG A 150 1.32 1.63 -19.99
N LEU A 151 0.73 1.09 -18.93
CA LEU A 151 -0.17 1.79 -18.05
C LEU A 151 0.53 2.12 -16.73
N ARG A 152 0.18 3.27 -16.17
CA ARG A 152 0.63 3.72 -14.85
C ARG A 152 -0.57 3.99 -13.98
N ILE A 153 -0.54 3.42 -12.78
CA ILE A 153 -1.47 3.68 -11.70
C ILE A 153 -0.73 4.44 -10.61
N ASN A 154 -1.31 5.54 -10.18
CA ASN A 154 -0.84 6.29 -9.04
C ASN A 154 -1.88 6.22 -7.92
N TYR A 155 -1.45 5.76 -6.75
CA TYR A 155 -2.23 5.75 -5.52
C TYR A 155 -1.75 6.88 -4.63
N ALA A 156 -2.67 7.76 -4.23
CA ALA A 156 -2.39 8.88 -3.34
C ALA A 156 -3.41 8.93 -2.21
N GLY A 157 -2.94 8.92 -0.97
CA GLY A 157 -3.73 9.06 0.25
C GLY A 157 -2.95 9.81 1.32
N ALA A 158 -3.58 10.05 2.47
CA ALA A 158 -2.94 10.78 3.57
C ALA A 158 -1.63 10.13 4.06
N ASN A 159 -1.53 8.80 3.96
CA ASN A 159 -0.39 8.02 4.47
C ASN A 159 0.20 7.06 3.42
N ALA A 160 -0.21 7.18 2.16
CA ALA A 160 0.23 6.29 1.08
C ALA A 160 0.46 7.10 -0.20
N ASN A 161 1.63 6.91 -0.81
CA ASN A 161 1.92 7.37 -2.16
C ASN A 161 2.65 6.24 -2.87
N ARG A 162 2.03 5.66 -3.89
CA ARG A 162 2.60 4.53 -4.62
C ARG A 162 2.28 4.62 -6.10
N LEU A 163 3.33 4.53 -6.89
CA LEU A 163 3.24 4.48 -8.35
C LEU A 163 3.54 3.06 -8.78
N VAL A 164 2.67 2.50 -9.63
CA VAL A 164 2.84 1.18 -10.21
C VAL A 164 2.69 1.29 -11.72
N VAL A 165 3.62 0.68 -12.43
CA VAL A 165 3.62 0.63 -13.90
C VAL A 165 3.49 -0.84 -14.30
N PHE A 166 2.63 -1.11 -15.28
CA PHE A 166 2.42 -2.45 -15.80
C PHE A 166 2.01 -2.40 -17.27
N THR A 167 2.20 -3.52 -17.96
CA THR A 167 1.79 -3.70 -19.34
C THR A 167 0.80 -4.87 -19.35
N PRO A 168 -0.41 -4.71 -19.89
CA PRO A 168 -1.37 -5.82 -19.95
C PRO A 168 -0.88 -6.90 -20.89
N THR A 169 -1.27 -8.15 -20.63
CA THR A 169 -0.79 -9.31 -21.40
C THR A 169 -1.09 -9.21 -22.89
N VAL A 170 -2.24 -8.64 -23.25
CA VAL A 170 -2.62 -8.43 -24.66
C VAL A 170 -1.64 -7.51 -25.41
N ALA A 171 -0.97 -6.58 -24.73
CA ALA A 171 -0.02 -5.66 -25.36
C ALA A 171 1.27 -6.36 -25.80
N ALA A 172 1.59 -7.54 -25.25
CA ALA A 172 2.72 -8.34 -25.70
C ALA A 172 2.55 -8.87 -27.14
N TRP A 173 1.33 -8.79 -27.69
CA TRP A 173 0.99 -9.23 -29.04
C TRP A 173 1.00 -8.10 -30.06
N CYS A 174 1.29 -6.86 -29.64
CA CYS A 174 1.48 -5.75 -30.55
C CYS A 174 2.79 -5.92 -31.37
N PRO A 175 2.79 -5.57 -32.66
CA PRO A 175 3.95 -5.67 -33.54
C PRO A 175 5.07 -4.67 -33.21
#